data_AF-A0A9Y1BSI6-F1
#
_entry.id   AF-A0A9Y1BSI6-F1
#
_cell.length_a   1.000
_cell.length_b   1.000
_cell.length_c   1.000
_cell.angle_alpha   90.00
_cell.angle_beta   90.00
_cell.angle_gamma   90.00
#
_symmetry.space_group_name_H-M   'P 1'
#
loop_
_entity.id
_entity.type
_entity.pdbx_description
1 polymer ?
#
loop_
_entity_poly.entity_id
_entity_poly.type
_entity_poly.pdbx_seq_one_letter_code
_entity_poly.pdbx_strand_id
1 'polypeptide(L)'
;MSKSLKLPPYKKEASCTQFCLVRPIMNILYGIIAFFVLFIYGIIIGITSFINCFTVVCSKTRWETHYNVVAKLAFWIAHFSMYLSNATDDTPPLCP
;
A
#
# COMPACT_ATOMS: atom_id res chain seq x y z
N MET A 1 -13.24 7.30 -17.28
CA MET A 1 -13.91 7.89 -16.10
C MET A 1 -12.90 7.99 -14.98
N SER A 2 -12.37 9.18 -14.71
CA SER A 2 -11.60 9.44 -13.48
C SER A 2 -12.59 9.32 -12.32
N LYS A 3 -12.55 8.20 -11.58
CA LYS A 3 -13.22 8.14 -10.29
C LYS A 3 -12.48 9.16 -9.42
N SER A 4 -13.11 10.32 -9.20
CA SER A 4 -12.58 11.34 -8.29
C SER A 4 -12.18 10.65 -6.99
N LEU A 5 -10.89 10.74 -6.63
CA LEU A 5 -10.41 10.21 -5.36
C LEU A 5 -11.21 10.89 -4.26
N LYS A 6 -12.13 10.18 -3.63
CA LYS A 6 -12.89 10.71 -2.49
C LYS A 6 -11.91 10.74 -1.32
N LEU A 7 -11.58 11.94 -0.87
CA LEU A 7 -10.79 12.09 0.34
C LEU A 7 -11.58 11.49 1.52
N PRO A 8 -10.91 10.79 2.45
CA PRO A 8 -11.55 10.34 3.67
C PRO A 8 -12.12 11.55 4.45
N PRO A 9 -13.22 11.37 5.19
CA PRO A 9 -13.87 12.46 5.91
C PRO A 9 -12.93 13.03 6.99
N TYR A 10 -12.74 14.35 6.97
CA TYR A 10 -11.97 15.05 7.99
C TYR A 10 -12.69 15.00 9.35
N LYS A 11 -12.04 14.44 10.37
CA LYS A 11 -12.52 14.48 11.75
C LYS A 11 -11.93 15.70 12.45
N LYS A 12 -12.79 16.61 12.91
CA LYS A 12 -12.39 17.86 13.57
C LYS A 12 -11.88 17.65 15.00
N GLU A 13 -12.35 16.60 15.67
CA GLU A 13 -12.00 16.29 17.05
C GLU A 13 -11.04 15.09 17.10
N ALA A 14 -9.88 15.28 17.73
CA ALA A 14 -8.92 14.23 18.01
C ALA A 14 -8.53 14.29 19.49
N SER A 15 -8.52 13.14 20.17
CA SER A 15 -8.01 13.08 21.54
C SER A 15 -6.51 13.38 21.56
N CYS A 16 -6.07 14.26 22.45
CA CYS A 16 -4.66 14.62 22.60
C CYS A 16 -3.77 13.39 22.86
N THR A 17 -4.28 12.41 23.62
CA THR A 17 -3.56 11.15 23.87
C THR A 17 -3.46 10.27 22.61
N GLN A 18 -4.49 10.24 21.76
CA GLN A 18 -4.44 9.51 20.50
C GLN A 18 -3.42 10.13 19.54
N PHE A 19 -3.42 11.46 19.40
CA PHE A 19 -2.58 12.14 18.42
C PHE A 19 -1.12 12.24 18.86
N CYS A 20 -0.85 12.54 20.14
CA CYS A 20 0.50 12.79 20.64
C CYS A 20 1.23 11.54 21.14
N LEU A 21 0.51 10.49 21.56
CA LEU A 21 1.11 9.30 22.16
C LEU A 21 0.88 8.04 21.32
N VAL A 22 -0.38 7.73 21.02
CA VAL A 22 -0.71 6.48 20.32
C VAL A 22 -0.25 6.51 18.87
N ARG A 23 -0.53 7.59 18.14
CA ARG A 23 -0.26 7.69 16.70
C ARG A 23 1.23 7.63 16.35
N PRO A 24 2.15 8.33 17.05
CA PRO A 24 3.58 8.21 16.77
C PRO A 24 4.11 6.78 17.00
N ILE A 25 3.70 6.13 18.09
CA ILE A 25 4.08 4.75 18.39
C ILE A 25 3.55 3.81 17.31
N MET A 26 2.29 3.95 16.92
CA MET A 26 1.70 3.15 15.86
C MET A 26 2.38 3.41 14.51
N ASN A 27 2.73 4.66 14.17
CA ASN A 27 3.44 4.97 12.93
C ASN A 27 4.81 4.29 12.85
N ILE A 28 5.54 4.18 13.98
CA ILE A 28 6.80 3.43 14.03
C ILE A 28 6.55 1.94 13.77
N LEU A 29 5.58 1.33 14.46
CA LEU A 29 5.23 -0.08 14.28
C LEU A 29 4.79 -0.38 12.84
N TYR A 30 3.88 0.43 12.30
CA TYR A 30 3.43 0.33 10.92
C TYR A 30 4.58 0.55 9.93
N GLY A 31 5.49 1.48 10.19
CA GLY A 31 6.69 1.70 9.36
C GLY A 31 7.58 0.45 9.28
N ILE A 32 7.82 -0.22 10.41
CA ILE A 32 8.59 -1.47 10.46
C ILE A 32 7.87 -2.59 9.69
N ILE A 33 6.56 -2.76 9.91
CA ILE A 33 5.77 -3.78 9.20
C ILE A 33 5.78 -3.52 7.70
N ALA A 34 5.57 -2.27 7.28
CA ALA A 34 5.58 -1.89 5.88
C ALA A 34 6.93 -2.15 5.22
N PHE A 35 8.03 -1.92 5.92
CA PHE A 35 9.36 -2.25 5.40
C PHE A 35 9.47 -3.73 5.02
N PHE A 36 9.08 -4.66 5.91
CA PHE A 36 9.15 -6.10 5.63
C PHE A 36 8.16 -6.54 4.54
N VAL A 37 6.94 -6.00 4.57
CA VAL A 37 5.92 -6.30 3.54
C VAL A 37 6.42 -5.84 2.17
N LEU A 38 6.93 -4.60 2.05
CA LEU A 38 7.47 -4.07 0.81
C LEU A 38 8.69 -4.85 0.33
N PHE A 39 9.55 -5.29 1.24
CA PHE A 39 10.71 -6.13 0.90
C PHE A 39 10.25 -7.45 0.26
N ILE A 40 9.33 -8.17 0.89
CA ILE A 40 8.79 -9.44 0.38
C ILE A 40 8.08 -9.24 -0.97
N TYR A 41 7.20 -8.24 -1.05
CA TYR A 41 6.47 -7.95 -2.29
C TYR A 41 7.40 -7.46 -3.41
N GLY A 42 8.49 -6.76 -3.08
CA GLY A 42 9.52 -6.38 -4.05
C GLY A 42 10.17 -7.60 -4.71
N ILE A 43 10.47 -8.65 -3.93
CA ILE A 43 10.97 -9.92 -4.44
C ILE A 43 9.92 -10.60 -5.34
N ILE A 44 8.67 -10.68 -4.88
CA ILE A 44 7.57 -11.29 -5.65
C ILE A 44 7.35 -10.55 -6.98
N ILE A 45 7.34 -9.22 -6.96
CA ILE A 45 7.19 -8.40 -8.17
C ILE A 45 8.39 -8.59 -9.09
N GLY A 46 9.62 -8.65 -8.57
CA GLY A 46 10.80 -8.93 -9.38
C GLY A 46 10.70 -10.27 -10.13
N ILE A 47 10.36 -11.34 -9.41
CA ILE A 47 10.19 -12.69 -9.98
C ILE A 47 9.04 -12.70 -11.00
N THR A 48 7.87 -12.18 -10.64
CA THR A 48 6.70 -12.19 -11.53
C THR A 48 6.89 -11.29 -12.75
N SER A 49 7.63 -10.19 -12.64
CA SER A 49 8.00 -9.33 -13.78
C SER A 49 8.91 -10.05 -14.75
N PHE A 50 9.90 -10.79 -14.22
CA PHE A 50 10.79 -11.61 -15.02
C PHE A 50 9.99 -12.69 -15.78
N ILE A 51 9.13 -13.44 -15.10
CA ILE A 51 8.26 -14.44 -15.74
C ILE A 51 7.34 -13.78 -16.79
N ASN A 52 6.70 -12.67 -16.44
CA ASN A 52 5.79 -11.96 -17.35
C ASN A 52 6.53 -11.47 -18.62
N CYS A 53 7.80 -11.08 -18.50
CA CYS A 53 8.66 -10.75 -19.64
C CYS A 53 8.79 -11.95 -20.60
N PHE A 54 9.14 -13.14 -20.10
CA PHE A 54 9.23 -14.34 -20.94
C PHE A 54 7.89 -14.70 -21.57
N THR A 55 6.78 -14.60 -20.85
CA THR A 55 5.46 -14.90 -21.42
C THR A 55 5.09 -13.93 -22.54
N VAL A 56 5.47 -12.66 -22.44
CA VAL A 56 5.23 -11.67 -23.49
C VAL A 56 6.13 -11.93 -24.71
N VAL A 57 7.40 -12.27 -24.50
CA VAL A 57 8.34 -12.56 -25.58
C VAL A 57 7.94 -13.84 -26.34
N CYS A 58 7.63 -14.92 -25.61
CA CYS A 58 7.36 -16.22 -26.23
C CYS A 58 5.91 -16.36 -26.72
N SER A 59 4.94 -15.88 -25.95
CA SER A 59 3.51 -16.14 -26.18
C SER A 59 2.71 -14.89 -26.54
N LYS A 60 3.33 -13.69 -26.51
CA LYS A 60 2.67 -12.39 -26.72
C LYS A 60 1.47 -12.13 -25.79
N THR A 61 1.37 -12.90 -24.71
CA THR A 61 0.32 -12.78 -23.70
C THR A 61 0.89 -12.17 -22.43
N ARG A 62 0.04 -11.41 -21.74
CA ARG A 62 0.34 -10.78 -20.46
C ARG A 62 -0.35 -11.53 -19.36
N TRP A 63 0.32 -11.70 -18.23
CA TRP A 63 -0.26 -12.40 -17.10
C TRP A 63 -1.06 -11.46 -16.20
N GLU A 64 -2.39 -11.62 -16.19
CA GLU A 64 -3.29 -10.77 -15.40
C GLU A 64 -2.93 -10.76 -13.90
N THR A 65 -2.52 -11.90 -13.34
CA THR A 65 -2.12 -12.01 -11.93
C THR A 65 -0.99 -11.06 -11.57
N HIS A 66 0.00 -10.87 -12.46
CA HIS A 66 1.09 -9.92 -12.22
C HIS A 66 0.56 -8.49 -12.06
N TYR A 67 -0.34 -8.06 -12.94
CA TYR A 67 -0.96 -6.74 -12.86
C TYR A 67 -1.80 -6.58 -11.59
N ASN A 68 -2.57 -7.60 -11.23
CA ASN A 68 -3.40 -7.57 -10.03
C ASN A 68 -2.55 -7.45 -8.75
N VAL A 69 -1.42 -8.14 -8.67
CA VAL A 69 -0.47 -8.02 -7.54
C VAL A 69 0.12 -6.61 -7.47
N VAL A 70 0.61 -6.08 -8.59
CA VAL A 70 1.20 -4.73 -8.63
C VAL A 70 0.17 -3.66 -8.28
N ALA A 71 -1.05 -3.77 -8.81
CA ALA A 71 -2.12 -2.82 -8.54
C ALA A 71 -2.55 -2.84 -7.06
N LYS A 72 -2.77 -4.02 -6.47
CA LYS A 72 -3.12 -4.14 -5.05
C LYS A 72 -2.04 -3.54 -4.15
N LEU A 73 -0.77 -3.84 -4.42
CA LEU A 73 0.34 -3.26 -3.68
C LEU A 73 0.36 -1.73 -3.80
N ALA A 74 0.17 -1.18 -5.00
CA ALA A 74 0.15 0.27 -5.21
C ALA A 74 -0.97 0.96 -4.43
N PHE A 75 -2.19 0.40 -4.43
CA PHE A 75 -3.30 0.93 -3.62
C PHE A 75 -3.01 0.84 -2.13
N TRP A 76 -2.44 -0.29 -1.70
CA TRP A 76 -2.04 -0.47 -0.31
C TRP A 76 -1.00 0.57 0.13
N ILE A 77 0.06 0.80 -0.66
CA ILE A 77 1.09 1.83 -0.39
C ILE A 77 0.45 3.22 -0.29
N ALA A 78 -0.50 3.55 -1.17
CA ALA A 78 -1.16 4.85 -1.16
C ALA A 78 -1.95 5.06 0.15
N HIS A 79 -2.76 4.09 0.57
CA HIS A 79 -3.48 4.15 1.85
C HIS A 79 -2.52 4.22 3.04
N PHE A 80 -1.44 3.43 3.01
CA PHE A 80 -0.46 3.40 4.08
C PHE A 80 0.27 4.74 4.22
N SER A 81 0.64 5.35 3.08
CA SER A 81 1.28 6.67 3.02
C SER A 81 0.37 7.77 3.53
N MET A 82 -0.93 7.72 3.23
CA MET A 82 -1.91 8.66 3.78
C MET A 82 -2.01 8.55 5.30
N TYR A 83 -1.99 7.33 5.84
CA TYR A 83 -2.05 7.13 7.29
C TYR A 83 -0.78 7.66 7.99
N LEU A 84 0.41 7.29 7.49
CA LEU A 84 1.69 7.73 8.05
C LEU A 84 1.92 9.25 7.95
N SER A 85 1.40 9.89 6.90
CA SER A 85 1.45 11.36 6.73
C SER A 85 0.40 12.11 7.55
N ASN A 86 -0.42 11.41 8.34
CA ASN A 86 -1.55 11.95 9.10
C ASN A 86 -2.63 12.61 8.20
N ALA A 87 -2.70 12.21 6.94
CA ALA A 87 -3.74 12.66 6.00
C ALA A 87 -5.07 11.89 6.16
N THR A 88 -5.05 10.75 6.85
CA THR A 88 -6.25 9.99 7.22
C THR A 88 -6.09 9.37 8.61
N ASP A 89 -7.20 9.25 9.34
CA ASP A 89 -7.28 8.52 10.61
C ASP A 89 -7.63 7.04 10.42
N ASP A 90 -7.97 6.63 9.20
CA ASP A 90 -8.31 5.24 8.90
C ASP A 90 -7.03 4.39 8.87
N THR A 91 -6.95 3.41 9.76
CA THR A 91 -5.82 2.49 9.83
C THR A 91 -5.79 1.58 8.61
N PRO A 92 -4.68 1.52 7.86
CA PRO A 92 -4.57 0.65 6.69
C PRO A 92 -4.48 -0.82 7.14
N PRO A 93 -4.88 -1.77 6.27
CA PRO A 93 -4.64 -3.18 6.53
C PRO A 93 -3.13 -3.46 6.59
N LEU A 94 -2.71 -4.48 7.35
CA LEU A 94 -1.29 -4.80 7.52
C LEU A 94 -0.63 -5.37 6.26
N CYS A 95 -1.42 -5.84 5.29
CA CYS A 95 -0.96 -6.47 4.06
C CYS A 95 -1.89 -6.10 2.87
N PRO A 96 -1.37 -6.03 1.63
CA PRO A 96 -2.15 -5.81 0.40
C PRO A 96 -3.20 -6.89 0.08
#